data_AF-A0A822H6R0-F1
#
_entry.id   AF-A0A822H6R0-F1
#
_cell.length_a   1.000
_cell.length_b   1.000
_cell.length_c   1.000
_cell.angle_alpha   90.00
_cell.angle_beta   90.00
_cell.angle_gamma   90.00
#
_symmetry.space_group_name_H-M   'P 1'
#
loop_
_entity.id
_entity.type
_entity.pdbx_description
1 polymer ?
#
loop_
_entity_poly.entity_id
_entity_poly.type
_entity_poly.pdbx_seq_one_letter_code
_entity_poly.pdbx_strand_id
1 'polypeptide(L)' 'IHRKKKTRTVFSRTQIFQLETTFDRKRYLSSADRANLAQGLRLTEQQVKIWFQNRRNKYGF' A
#
# COMPACT_ATOMS: atom_id res chain seq x y z
N ILE A 1 -14.51 16.83 -16.17
CA ILE A 1 -14.19 15.53 -15.52
C ILE A 1 -13.83 15.79 -14.06
N HIS A 2 -14.77 15.62 -13.13
CA HIS A 2 -14.54 15.87 -11.70
C HIS A 2 -13.66 14.75 -11.13
N ARG A 3 -12.36 15.00 -11.09
CA ARG A 3 -11.36 14.15 -10.45
C ARG A 3 -11.68 14.15 -8.95
N LYS A 4 -12.53 13.21 -8.49
CA LYS A 4 -12.89 13.01 -7.08
C LYS A 4 -11.60 13.12 -6.27
N LYS A 5 -11.47 14.19 -5.46
CA LYS A 5 -10.32 14.40 -4.58
C LYS A 5 -10.24 13.17 -3.68
N LYS A 6 -9.33 12.25 -4.00
CA LYS A 6 -9.05 11.10 -3.13
C LYS A 6 -8.56 11.70 -1.82
N THR A 7 -9.41 11.65 -0.80
CA THR A 7 -9.06 11.99 0.56
C THR A 7 -7.75 11.30 0.88
N ARG A 8 -6.75 12.07 1.34
CA ARG A 8 -5.44 11.52 1.71
C ARG A 8 -5.70 10.49 2.80
N THR A 9 -5.60 9.22 2.45
CA THR A 9 -5.75 8.15 3.43
C THR A 9 -4.54 8.23 4.35
N VAL A 10 -4.79 8.53 5.62
CA VAL A 10 -3.77 8.44 6.66
C VAL A 10 -3.79 7.00 7.16
N PHE A 11 -2.68 6.30 6.95
CA PHE A 11 -2.51 4.95 7.49
C PHE A 11 -2.15 5.04 8.98
N SER A 12 -2.71 4.16 9.80
CA SER A 12 -2.32 4.03 11.20
C SER A 12 -0.89 3.51 11.33
N ARG A 13 -0.26 3.70 12.49
CA ARG A 13 1.10 3.16 12.75
C ARG A 13 1.17 1.65 12.53
N THR A 14 0.16 0.91 12.96
CA THR A 14 0.06 -0.54 12.77
C THR A 14 -0.04 -0.91 11.28
N GLN A 15 -0.82 -0.16 10.50
CA GLN A 15 -0.92 -0.36 9.06
C GLN A 15 0.42 -0.09 8.36
N ILE A 16 1.09 1.01 8.72
CA ILE A 16 2.41 1.35 8.18
C ILE A 16 3.43 0.26 8.52
N PHE A 17 3.49 -0.18 9.78
CA PHE A 17 4.42 -1.20 10.23
C PHE A 17 4.27 -2.51 9.43
N GLN A 18 3.02 -2.97 9.21
CA GLN A 18 2.78 -4.16 8.40
C GLN A 18 3.13 -3.93 6.93
N LEU A 19 2.76 -2.79 6.34
CA LEU A 19 3.12 -2.44 4.97
C LEU A 19 4.65 -2.43 4.77
N GLU A 20 5.40 -1.86 5.71
CA GLU A 20 6.87 -1.83 5.70
C GLU A 20 7.46 -3.21 5.89
N THR A 21 6.95 -4.00 6.83
CA THR A 21 7.41 -5.38 7.06
C THR A 21 7.19 -6.24 5.81
N THR A 22 6.03 -6.09 5.13
CA THR A 22 5.79 -6.80 3.88
C THR A 22 6.67 -6.28 2.75
N PHE A 23 6.90 -4.97 2.66
CA PHE A 23 7.75 -4.37 1.64
C PHE A 23 9.22 -4.80 1.74
N ASP A 24 9.73 -4.90 2.97
CA ASP A 24 11.09 -5.37 3.26
C ASP A 24 11.29 -6.81 2.76
N ARG A 25 10.29 -7.67 3.01
CA ARG A 25 10.28 -9.05 2.51
C ARG A 25 10.07 -9.15 1.00
N LYS A 26 9.19 -8.32 0.43
CA LYS A 26 8.76 -8.40 -0.97
C LYS A 26 8.42 -7.02 -1.52
N ARG A 27 9.33 -6.44 -2.32
CA ARG A 27 9.16 -5.12 -2.95
C ARG A 27 8.06 -5.05 -4.03
N TYR A 28 7.62 -6.21 -4.55
CA TYR A 28 6.61 -6.33 -5.61
C TYR A 28 5.56 -7.37 -5.21
N LEU A 29 4.33 -6.94 -4.93
CA LEU A 29 3.23 -7.86 -4.62
C LEU A 29 2.56 -8.40 -5.89
N SER A 30 2.21 -9.69 -5.88
CA SER A 30 1.27 -10.25 -6.84
C SER A 30 -0.16 -9.77 -6.55
N SER A 31 -1.11 -10.03 -7.44
CA SER A 31 -2.52 -9.66 -7.20
C SER A 31 -3.08 -10.35 -5.94
N ALA A 32 -2.72 -11.63 -5.73
CA ALA A 32 -3.16 -12.39 -4.57
C ALA A 32 -2.55 -11.85 -3.27
N ASP A 33 -1.24 -11.59 -3.24
CA ASP A 33 -0.58 -11.05 -2.04
C ASP A 33 -1.14 -9.68 -1.66
N ARG A 34 -1.44 -8.85 -2.68
CA ARG A 34 -2.02 -7.54 -2.48
C ARG A 34 -3.44 -7.62 -1.91
N ALA A 35 -4.28 -8.52 -2.41
CA ALA A 35 -5.62 -8.75 -1.89
C ALA A 35 -5.59 -9.20 -0.43
N ASN A 36 -4.71 -10.16 -0.11
CA ASN A 36 -4.53 -10.66 1.26
C ASN A 36 -4.07 -9.56 2.22
N LEU A 37 -3.08 -8.76 1.81
CA LEU A 37 -2.57 -7.65 2.64
C LEU A 37 -3.63 -6.55 2.81
N ALA A 38 -4.36 -6.22 1.75
CA ALA A 38 -5.45 -5.26 1.79
C ALA A 38 -6.54 -5.70 2.77
N GLN A 39 -6.95 -6.98 2.72
CA GLN A 39 -7.94 -7.55 3.64
C GLN A 39 -7.46 -7.51 5.10
N GLY A 40 -6.21 -7.91 5.36
CA GLY A 40 -5.63 -7.90 6.70
C GLY A 40 -5.52 -6.49 7.32
N LEU A 41 -5.28 -5.49 6.48
CA LEU A 41 -5.13 -4.08 6.90
C LEU A 41 -6.42 -3.27 6.85
N ARG A 42 -7.54 -3.88 6.40
CA ARG A 42 -8.79 -3.19 6.08
C ARG A 42 -8.58 -2.00 5.14
N LEU A 43 -7.71 -2.21 4.15
CA LEU A 43 -7.42 -1.26 3.07
C LEU A 43 -7.97 -1.80 1.76
N THR A 44 -8.03 -0.94 0.75
CA THR A 44 -8.29 -1.36 -0.63
C THR A 44 -6.98 -1.80 -1.29
N GLU A 45 -7.06 -2.75 -2.22
CA GLU A 45 -5.92 -3.12 -3.07
C GLU A 45 -5.26 -1.92 -3.76
N GLN A 46 -6.07 -0.92 -4.13
CA GLN A 46 -5.56 0.31 -4.74
C GLN A 46 -4.69 1.13 -3.78
N GLN A 47 -5.07 1.23 -2.50
CA GLN A 47 -4.27 1.92 -1.48
C GLN A 47 -2.95 1.20 -1.23
N VAL A 48 -2.98 -0.13 -1.13
CA VAL A 48 -1.77 -0.95 -1.01
C VAL A 48 -0.87 -0.76 -2.24
N LYS A 49 -1.44 -0.82 -3.46
CA LYS A 49 -0.70 -0.58 -4.71
C LYS A 49 0.00 0.79 -4.71
N ILE A 50 -0.72 1.86 -4.37
CA ILE A 50 -0.18 3.22 -4.35
C ILE A 50 0.92 3.35 -3.29
N TRP A 51 0.71 2.77 -2.10
CA TRP A 51 1.71 2.80 -1.05
C TRP A 51 3.00 2.09 -1.49
N PHE A 52 2.90 0.90 -2.08
CA PHE A 52 4.07 0.16 -2.60
C PHE A 52 4.76 0.92 -3.74
N GLN A 53 4.00 1.56 -4.64
CA GLN A 53 4.55 2.41 -5.70
C GLN A 53 5.35 3.59 -5.11
N ASN A 54 4.76 4.32 -4.18
CA ASN A 54 5.41 5.46 -3.51
C ASN A 54 6.64 5.01 -2.71
N ARG A 55 6.58 3.83 -2.10
CA ARG A 55 7.70 3.29 -1.32
C ARG A 55 8.89 2.97 -2.20
N ARG A 56 8.68 2.35 -3.38
CA ARG A 56 9.76 2.11 -4.37
C ARG A 56 10.40 3.41 -4.85
N ASN A 57 9.59 4.38 -5.25
CA ASN A 57 10.09 5.69 -5.69
C ASN A 57 10.94 6.38 -4.61
N LYS A 58 10.56 6.25 -3.33
CA LYS A 58 11.33 6.80 -2.19
C LYS A 58 12.66 6.08 -1.97
N TYR A 59 12.74 4.79 -2.30
CA TYR A 59 13.95 3.97 -2.14
C TYR A 59 14.83 3.89 -3.39
N GLY A 60 14.53 4.65 -4.45
CA GLY A 60 15.39 4.80 -5.61
C GLY A 60 15.40 3.62 -6.60
N PHE A 61 14.33 2.82 -6.65
CA PHE A 61 14.09 1.83 -7.71
C PHE A 61 13.08 2.33 -8.73
#